data_AF-A0A2T3WCK2-F1
#
_entry.id   AF-A0A2T3WCK2-F1
#
_cell.length_a   1.000
_cell.length_b   1.000
_cell.length_c   1.000
_cell.angle_alpha   90.00
_cell.angle_beta   90.00
_cell.angle_gamma   90.00
#
_symmetry.space_group_name_H-M   'P 1'
#
loop_
_entity.id
_entity.type
_entity.pdbx_description
1 polymer ?
#
loop_
_entity_poly.entity_id
_entity_poly.type
_entity_poly.pdbx_seq_one_letter_code
_entity_poly.pdbx_strand_id
1 'polypeptide(L)'
;MTVVDPVDPVRNFRLLSYQSQYTLPADYTDTRTGTVYPKGTSIICDNLSTRLGVTLDWDGTINEVSARLQGRDTGTTRTVSSNPLGDRYSAKPSTFEFVVGPNTAPLSIGQKGLSAQDIVVTPVRTFTVKGATFVDVQARSSDGTVTPLRQSVQALPVADCTL
;
A
#
# COMPACT_ATOMS: atom_id res chain seq x y z
N MET A 1 -18.52 -30.54 -22.45
CA MET A 1 -19.21 -29.48 -21.68
C MET A 1 -18.22 -29.00 -20.63
N THR A 2 -17.49 -27.93 -20.90
CA THR A 2 -16.58 -27.33 -19.93
C THR A 2 -17.44 -26.71 -18.85
N VAL A 3 -17.41 -27.28 -17.66
CA VAL A 3 -17.96 -26.63 -16.46
C VAL A 3 -17.07 -25.41 -16.24
N VAL A 4 -17.58 -24.24 -16.59
CA VAL A 4 -16.96 -22.98 -16.18
C VAL A 4 -17.30 -22.90 -14.70
N ASP A 5 -16.35 -23.22 -13.82
CA ASP A 5 -16.56 -23.01 -12.39
C ASP A 5 -16.98 -21.53 -12.21
N PRO A 6 -18.12 -21.25 -11.55
CA PRO A 6 -18.56 -19.88 -11.38
C PRO A 6 -17.54 -19.15 -10.51
N VAL A 7 -16.80 -18.24 -11.13
CA VAL A 7 -15.93 -17.30 -10.42
C VAL A 7 -16.84 -16.43 -9.55
N ASP A 8 -16.69 -16.50 -8.22
CA ASP A 8 -17.38 -15.58 -7.32
C ASP A 8 -16.70 -14.20 -7.38
N PRO A 9 -17.35 -13.18 -7.96
CA PRO A 9 -16.72 -11.88 -8.14
C PRO A 9 -16.43 -11.22 -6.79
N VAL A 10 -15.34 -10.47 -6.73
CA VAL A 10 -14.91 -9.75 -5.54
C VAL A 10 -15.94 -8.69 -5.10
N ARG A 11 -16.26 -8.68 -3.80
CA ARG A 11 -17.24 -7.76 -3.18
C ARG A 11 -16.73 -7.28 -1.82
N ASN A 12 -17.39 -6.26 -1.27
CA ASN A 12 -17.09 -5.71 0.07
C ASN A 12 -15.61 -5.39 0.31
N PHE A 13 -14.88 -5.04 -0.77
CA PHE A 13 -13.45 -4.78 -0.73
C PHE A 13 -13.12 -3.56 0.13
N ARG A 14 -12.21 -3.72 1.09
CA ARG A 14 -11.83 -2.72 2.08
C ARG A 14 -10.33 -2.73 2.33
N LEU A 15 -9.77 -1.55 2.49
CA LEU A 15 -8.44 -1.34 3.07
C LEU A 15 -8.60 -1.19 4.59
N LEU A 16 -8.04 -2.13 5.36
CA LEU A 16 -8.12 -2.11 6.82
C LEU A 16 -6.93 -1.38 7.46
N SER A 17 -5.72 -1.63 6.95
CA SER A 17 -4.51 -1.00 7.48
C SER A 17 -3.42 -0.91 6.42
N TYR A 18 -2.44 -0.06 6.70
CA TYR A 18 -1.23 0.13 5.89
C TYR A 18 -0.07 0.41 6.83
N GLN A 19 1.01 -0.34 6.69
CA GLN A 19 2.17 -0.27 7.57
C GLN A 19 3.46 -0.27 6.75
N SER A 20 4.34 0.67 7.04
CA SER A 20 5.66 0.74 6.43
C SER A 20 6.70 0.06 7.31
N GLN A 21 7.77 -0.45 6.69
CA GLN A 21 8.97 -0.86 7.40
C GLN A 21 9.65 0.30 8.15
N TYR A 22 9.35 1.56 7.81
CA TYR A 22 9.94 2.74 8.44
C TYR A 22 8.91 3.57 9.19
N THR A 23 9.32 4.11 10.33
CA THR A 23 8.48 4.98 11.17
C THR A 23 9.20 6.24 11.64
N LEU A 24 8.40 7.27 11.97
CA LEU A 24 8.91 8.52 12.51
C LEU A 24 9.57 8.33 13.89
N PRO A 25 10.77 8.89 14.13
CA PRO A 25 11.43 8.87 15.44
C PRO A 25 10.84 9.84 16.45
N ALA A 26 10.11 10.86 15.97
CA ALA A 26 9.50 11.93 16.76
C ALA A 26 8.24 12.43 16.06
N ASP A 27 7.40 13.18 16.77
CA ASP A 27 6.21 13.80 16.20
C ASP A 27 6.59 14.77 15.06
N TYR A 28 5.80 14.77 14.00
CA TYR A 28 5.94 15.67 12.86
C TYR A 28 4.64 16.43 12.65
N THR A 29 4.73 17.76 12.57
CA THR A 29 3.58 18.58 12.15
C THR A 29 3.78 18.98 10.70
N ASP A 30 2.85 18.57 9.85
CA ASP A 30 2.79 19.01 8.47
C ASP A 30 2.40 20.48 8.43
N THR A 31 3.36 21.31 8.06
CA THR A 31 3.20 22.77 8.07
C THR A 31 2.18 23.27 7.05
N ARG A 32 1.81 22.45 6.05
CA ARG A 32 0.80 22.85 5.06
C ARG A 32 -0.61 22.52 5.52
N THR A 33 -0.84 21.36 6.14
CA THR A 33 -2.19 20.94 6.54
C THR A 33 -2.48 21.14 8.02
N GLY A 34 -1.45 21.42 8.83
CA GLY A 34 -1.53 21.43 10.30
C GLY A 34 -1.70 20.03 10.90
N THR A 35 -1.58 18.98 10.10
CA THR A 35 -1.76 17.60 10.56
C THR A 35 -0.57 17.16 11.39
N VAL A 36 -0.83 16.65 12.59
CA VAL A 36 0.19 16.07 13.46
C VAL A 36 0.27 14.57 13.20
N TYR A 37 1.46 14.12 12.86
CA TYR A 37 1.84 12.73 12.72
C TYR A 37 2.65 12.33 13.95
N PRO A 38 2.11 11.50 14.86
CA PRO A 38 2.82 11.13 16.07
C PRO A 38 4.06 10.26 15.76
N LYS A 39 5.01 10.22 16.68
CA LYS A 39 6.10 9.25 16.70
C LYS A 39 5.57 7.84 16.47
N GLY A 40 6.27 7.05 15.65
CA GLY A 40 5.84 5.71 15.27
C GLY A 40 4.89 5.67 14.07
N THR A 41 4.46 6.81 13.54
CA THR A 41 3.70 6.85 12.27
C THR A 41 4.54 6.22 11.14
N SER A 42 3.90 5.38 10.32
CA SER A 42 4.51 4.81 9.11
C SER A 42 4.89 5.91 8.10
N ILE A 43 6.07 5.80 7.49
CA ILE A 43 6.55 6.75 6.49
C ILE A 43 7.10 6.02 5.26
N ILE A 44 7.19 6.72 4.14
CA ILE A 44 7.92 6.25 2.97
C ILE A 44 9.23 7.02 2.89
N CYS A 45 10.33 6.29 2.86
CA CYS A 45 11.64 6.90 2.67
C CYS A 45 11.89 7.11 1.18
N ASP A 46 12.12 8.35 0.79
CA ASP A 46 12.36 8.71 -0.61
C ASP A 46 13.74 8.23 -1.06
N ASN A 47 14.73 8.17 -0.18
CA ASN A 47 16.09 7.77 -0.49
C ASN A 47 16.41 6.29 -0.18
N LEU A 48 15.45 5.51 0.33
CA LEU A 48 15.62 4.09 0.69
C LEU A 48 14.48 3.26 0.09
N SER A 49 14.75 1.99 -0.21
CA SER A 49 13.68 1.06 -0.55
C SER A 49 12.81 0.80 0.69
N THR A 50 11.50 0.99 0.58
CA THR A 50 10.52 0.90 1.67
C THR A 50 9.48 -0.19 1.37
N ARG A 51 9.42 -1.24 2.19
CA ARG A 51 8.31 -2.21 2.19
C ARG A 51 7.08 -1.60 2.84
N LEU A 52 5.95 -1.73 2.16
CA LEU A 52 4.63 -1.30 2.58
C LEU A 52 3.70 -2.52 2.59
N GLY A 53 3.24 -2.90 3.78
CA GLY A 53 2.20 -3.89 3.97
C GLY A 53 0.84 -3.23 3.97
N VAL A 54 -0.13 -3.77 3.24
CA VAL A 54 -1.53 -3.34 3.30
C VAL A 54 -2.42 -4.53 3.62
N THR A 55 -3.28 -4.38 4.63
CA THR A 55 -4.25 -5.41 5.00
C THR A 55 -5.57 -5.12 4.32
N LEU A 56 -6.04 -6.08 3.53
CA LEU A 56 -7.26 -5.99 2.74
C LEU A 56 -8.26 -7.01 3.25
N ASP A 57 -9.53 -6.64 3.20
CA ASP A 57 -10.66 -7.50 3.52
C ASP A 57 -11.66 -7.47 2.37
N TRP A 58 -12.13 -8.64 1.96
CA TRP A 58 -13.02 -8.80 0.82
C TRP A 58 -13.75 -10.13 0.88
N ASP A 59 -14.85 -10.21 0.13
CA ASP A 59 -15.57 -11.45 -0.15
C ASP A 59 -15.34 -11.86 -1.61
N GLY A 60 -15.32 -13.16 -1.88
CA GLY A 60 -15.15 -13.73 -3.22
C GLY A 60 -13.70 -13.97 -3.63
N THR A 61 -13.49 -14.14 -4.93
CA THR A 61 -12.22 -14.58 -5.51
C THR A 61 -11.49 -13.41 -6.18
N ILE A 62 -10.25 -13.14 -5.74
CA ILE A 62 -9.36 -12.18 -6.38
C ILE A 62 -8.28 -12.90 -7.20
N ASN A 63 -7.93 -12.32 -8.33
CA ASN A 63 -6.81 -12.76 -9.16
C ASN A 63 -5.66 -11.75 -9.16
N GLU A 64 -5.94 -10.46 -8.94
CA GLU A 64 -4.90 -9.43 -8.91
C GLU A 64 -5.23 -8.38 -7.86
N VAL A 65 -4.20 -7.86 -7.20
CA VAL A 65 -4.31 -6.69 -6.32
C VAL A 65 -3.32 -5.63 -6.79
N SER A 66 -3.82 -4.42 -6.97
CA SER A 66 -3.04 -3.25 -7.32
C SER A 66 -3.05 -2.26 -6.18
N ALA A 67 -1.89 -1.67 -5.88
CA ALA A 67 -1.74 -0.51 -5.02
C ALA A 67 -1.31 0.69 -5.86
N ARG A 68 -1.90 1.85 -5.62
CA ARG A 68 -1.56 3.11 -6.27
C ARG A 68 -1.21 4.15 -5.23
N LEU A 69 0.01 4.68 -5.31
CA LEU A 69 0.44 5.80 -4.50
C LEU A 69 0.04 7.10 -5.17
N GLN A 70 -0.71 7.95 -4.48
CA GLN A 70 -1.14 9.26 -4.96
C GLN A 70 -0.55 10.37 -4.10
N GLY A 71 0.33 11.19 -4.68
CA GLY A 71 0.84 12.39 -4.01
C GLY A 71 -0.32 13.31 -3.66
N ARG A 72 -0.49 13.62 -2.37
CA ARG A 72 -1.59 14.46 -1.87
C ARG A 72 -1.62 15.83 -2.56
N ASP A 73 -0.44 16.34 -2.89
CA ASP A 73 -0.26 17.74 -3.25
C ASP A 73 -0.03 17.98 -4.73
N THR A 74 0.58 16.99 -5.39
CA THR A 74 0.87 17.05 -6.83
C THR A 74 -0.19 16.33 -7.65
N GLY A 75 -1.01 15.48 -7.02
CA GLY A 75 -1.93 14.58 -7.71
C GLY A 75 -1.22 13.47 -8.50
N THR A 76 0.10 13.39 -8.46
CA THR A 76 0.89 12.37 -9.18
C THR A 76 0.53 10.99 -8.67
N THR A 77 0.02 10.14 -9.55
CA THR A 77 -0.34 8.75 -9.22
C THR A 77 0.64 7.76 -9.83
N ARG A 78 0.91 6.68 -9.11
CA ARG A 78 1.70 5.55 -9.62
C ARG A 78 1.15 4.25 -9.10
N THR A 79 0.90 3.32 -10.02
CA THR A 79 0.25 2.04 -9.73
C THR A 79 1.26 0.91 -9.80
N VAL A 80 1.11 -0.05 -8.88
CA VAL A 80 1.87 -1.28 -8.78
C VAL A 80 0.85 -2.40 -8.65
N SER A 81 0.93 -3.38 -9.54
CA SER A 81 0.11 -4.57 -9.48
C SER A 81 0.90 -5.76 -8.96
N SER A 82 0.22 -6.64 -8.23
CA SER A 82 0.70 -7.99 -8.00
C SER A 82 0.75 -8.77 -9.31
N ASN A 83 1.48 -9.87 -9.31
CA ASN A 83 1.22 -10.91 -10.30
C ASN A 83 -0.18 -11.50 -10.12
N PRO A 84 -0.71 -12.18 -11.16
CA PRO A 84 -1.85 -13.06 -10.99
C PRO A 84 -1.62 -13.99 -9.80
N LEU A 85 -2.52 -13.91 -8.82
CA LEU A 85 -2.44 -14.60 -7.54
C LEU A 85 -2.84 -16.08 -7.67
N GLY A 86 -3.48 -16.43 -8.79
CA GLY A 86 -4.22 -17.68 -9.00
C GLY A 86 -5.41 -17.73 -8.05
N ASP A 87 -6.59 -17.36 -8.54
CA ASP A 87 -7.90 -17.38 -7.87
C ASP A 87 -7.86 -17.62 -6.36
N ARG A 88 -7.64 -16.53 -5.62
CA ARG A 88 -7.58 -16.54 -4.16
C ARG A 88 -8.94 -16.14 -3.61
N TYR A 89 -9.65 -17.14 -3.11
CA TYR A 89 -10.78 -16.90 -2.22
C TYR A 89 -10.26 -16.54 -0.84
N SER A 90 -10.71 -15.42 -0.27
CA SER A 90 -10.53 -15.14 1.15
C SER A 90 -11.85 -14.71 1.75
N ALA A 91 -12.12 -15.21 2.96
CA ALA A 91 -13.21 -14.73 3.83
C ALA A 91 -12.63 -14.09 5.11
N LYS A 92 -11.34 -13.73 5.07
CA LYS A 92 -10.59 -13.13 6.17
C LYS A 92 -9.64 -12.06 5.65
N PRO A 93 -9.28 -11.08 6.50
CA PRO A 93 -8.26 -10.11 6.16
C PRO A 93 -6.95 -10.77 5.74
N SER A 94 -6.39 -10.32 4.62
CA SER A 94 -5.09 -10.77 4.10
C SER A 94 -4.18 -9.57 3.87
N THR A 95 -2.90 -9.75 4.14
CA THR A 95 -1.93 -8.66 4.03
C THR A 95 -0.99 -8.88 2.85
N PHE A 96 -0.86 -7.82 2.04
CA PHE A 96 -0.09 -7.78 0.80
C PHE A 96 1.11 -6.85 1.01
N GLU A 97 2.30 -7.26 0.54
CA GLU A 97 3.51 -6.45 0.60
C GLU A 97 3.80 -5.80 -0.78
N PHE A 98 4.12 -4.51 -0.75
CA PHE A 98 4.55 -3.69 -1.87
C PHE A 98 5.90 -3.03 -1.54
N VAL A 99 6.92 -3.14 -2.39
CA VAL A 99 8.28 -2.59 -2.14
C VAL A 99 8.55 -1.28 -2.90
N VAL A 100 8.40 -0.11 -2.28
CA VAL A 100 8.61 1.22 -2.87
C VAL A 100 10.12 1.52 -3.00
N GLY A 101 10.66 1.74 -4.21
CA GLY A 101 12.11 1.96 -4.42
C GLY A 101 12.65 3.36 -4.04
N PRO A 102 13.99 3.56 -3.98
CA PRO A 102 14.62 4.86 -3.72
C PRO A 102 14.63 5.81 -4.94
N ASN A 103 14.64 7.12 -4.69
CA ASN A 103 14.47 8.23 -5.65
C ASN A 103 13.25 8.08 -6.54
N THR A 104 12.28 7.34 -6.04
CA THR A 104 11.07 7.11 -6.77
C THR A 104 10.03 8.13 -6.35
N ALA A 105 9.97 9.26 -7.08
CA ALA A 105 8.65 9.85 -7.32
C ALA A 105 7.86 8.79 -8.12
N PRO A 106 6.93 8.06 -7.50
CA PRO A 106 6.96 6.60 -7.39
C PRO A 106 7.28 5.89 -8.73
N LEU A 107 8.24 4.99 -8.76
CA LEU A 107 8.94 4.55 -9.97
C LEU A 107 9.42 3.12 -9.73
N SER A 108 8.46 2.21 -9.87
CA SER A 108 8.60 0.75 -9.88
C SER A 108 8.91 0.07 -8.54
N ILE A 109 8.26 -1.08 -8.37
CA ILE A 109 8.38 -2.01 -7.26
C ILE A 109 8.70 -3.37 -7.89
N GLY A 110 9.83 -3.96 -7.49
CA GLY A 110 10.18 -5.31 -7.87
C GLY A 110 9.20 -6.33 -7.26
N GLN A 111 8.79 -7.30 -8.08
CA GLN A 111 7.93 -8.43 -7.70
C GLN A 111 8.59 -9.33 -6.65
N LYS A 112 8.38 -9.03 -5.38
CA LYS A 112 8.32 -10.05 -4.32
C LYS A 112 7.32 -9.47 -3.32
N GLY A 113 6.13 -10.00 -3.10
CA GLY A 113 5.67 -11.36 -3.26
C GLY A 113 4.87 -11.66 -2.00
N LEU A 114 3.61 -11.24 -1.98
CA LEU A 114 2.50 -11.76 -1.16
C LEU A 114 2.89 -12.54 0.12
N SER A 115 3.51 -11.87 1.08
CA SER A 115 3.51 -12.31 2.47
C SER A 115 3.93 -11.11 3.31
N ALA A 116 2.99 -10.45 3.98
CA ALA A 116 3.35 -9.43 4.96
C ALA A 116 3.61 -10.03 6.35
N GLN A 117 4.01 -11.30 6.41
CA GLN A 117 4.48 -11.87 7.66
C GLN A 117 5.81 -11.19 7.98
N ASP A 118 5.83 -10.49 9.12
CA ASP A 118 7.01 -9.88 9.73
C ASP A 118 7.63 -8.68 8.99
N ILE A 119 6.83 -7.66 8.61
CA ILE A 119 7.44 -6.33 8.37
C ILE A 119 8.08 -5.87 9.68
N VAL A 120 9.41 -6.01 9.77
CA VAL A 120 10.20 -5.52 10.90
C VAL A 120 10.25 -4.00 10.82
N VAL A 121 9.51 -3.34 11.71
CA VAL A 121 9.47 -1.88 11.79
C VAL A 121 10.80 -1.35 12.31
N THR A 122 11.41 -0.46 11.55
CA THR A 122 12.66 0.22 11.86
C THR A 122 12.40 1.73 11.99
N PRO A 123 12.55 2.32 13.18
CA PRO A 123 12.55 3.78 13.31
C PRO A 123 13.74 4.39 12.57
N VAL A 124 13.53 5.47 11.81
CA VAL A 124 14.63 6.23 11.19
C VAL A 124 15.29 7.14 12.23
N ARG A 125 16.57 7.48 12.11
CA ARG A 125 17.27 8.39 13.03
C ARG A 125 16.92 9.85 12.78
N THR A 126 17.03 10.27 11.53
CA THR A 126 16.65 11.61 11.08
C THR A 126 15.74 11.51 9.87
N PHE A 127 14.91 12.54 9.70
CA PHE A 127 13.98 12.63 8.59
C PHE A 127 13.86 14.07 8.13
N THR A 128 13.72 14.28 6.82
CA THR A 128 13.32 15.57 6.22
C THR A 128 12.12 15.33 5.32
N VAL A 129 10.95 15.82 5.71
CA VAL A 129 9.70 15.58 4.97
C VAL A 129 9.68 16.38 3.67
N LYS A 130 9.37 15.71 2.56
CA LYS A 130 9.26 16.26 1.21
C LYS A 130 7.80 16.42 0.77
N GLY A 131 6.90 15.64 1.36
CA GLY A 131 5.47 15.67 1.05
C GLY A 131 4.71 14.55 1.74
N ALA A 132 3.50 14.26 1.26
CA ALA A 132 2.69 13.14 1.73
C ALA A 132 1.99 12.43 0.57
N THR A 133 1.72 11.14 0.73
CA THR A 133 1.07 10.31 -0.29
C THR A 133 -0.02 9.43 0.30
N PHE A 134 -1.11 9.26 -0.44
CA PHE A 134 -2.14 8.28 -0.10
C PHE A 134 -1.84 6.93 -0.73
N VAL A 135 -2.33 5.87 -0.10
CA VAL A 135 -2.28 4.51 -0.63
C VAL A 135 -3.69 4.15 -1.09
N ASP A 136 -3.88 4.05 -2.39
CA ASP A 136 -5.09 3.48 -2.96
C ASP A 136 -4.86 2.01 -3.26
N VAL A 137 -5.89 1.18 -3.10
CA VAL A 137 -5.85 -0.24 -3.46
C VAL A 137 -7.08 -0.60 -4.28
N GLN A 138 -6.90 -1.58 -5.17
CA GLN A 138 -7.94 -2.13 -6.02
C GLN A 138 -7.66 -3.61 -6.24
N ALA A 139 -8.69 -4.44 -6.20
CA ALA A 139 -8.64 -5.83 -6.59
C ALA A 139 -9.39 -6.09 -7.91
N ARG A 140 -8.95 -7.12 -8.63
CA ARG A 140 -9.57 -7.65 -9.84
C ARG A 140 -9.78 -9.16 -9.73
N SER A 141 -10.96 -9.63 -10.13
CA SER A 141 -11.33 -11.04 -10.23
C SER A 141 -10.98 -11.65 -11.59
N SER A 142 -10.93 -12.98 -11.69
CA SER A 142 -10.61 -13.67 -12.95
C SER A 142 -11.66 -13.54 -14.04
N ASP A 143 -12.90 -13.22 -13.69
CA ASP A 143 -13.96 -12.85 -14.63
C ASP A 143 -13.78 -11.43 -15.22
N GLY A 144 -12.79 -10.68 -14.72
CA GLY A 144 -12.51 -9.31 -15.11
C GLY A 144 -13.23 -8.25 -14.26
N THR A 145 -14.02 -8.63 -13.25
CA THR A 145 -14.65 -7.70 -12.32
C THR A 145 -13.58 -6.93 -11.54
N VAL A 146 -13.69 -5.61 -11.52
CA VAL A 146 -12.76 -4.70 -10.84
C VAL A 146 -13.48 -3.95 -9.72
N THR A 147 -12.90 -3.97 -8.53
CA THR A 147 -13.42 -3.22 -7.37
C THR A 147 -13.23 -1.70 -7.54
N PRO A 148 -14.06 -0.86 -6.91
CA PRO A 148 -13.73 0.55 -6.80
C PRO A 148 -12.49 0.74 -5.91
N LEU A 149 -11.70 1.77 -6.19
CA LEU A 149 -10.51 2.09 -5.40
C LEU A 149 -10.86 2.33 -3.92
N ARG A 150 -9.97 1.91 -3.02
CA ARG A 150 -10.03 2.18 -1.58
C ARG A 150 -8.78 2.92 -1.17
N GLN A 151 -8.96 4.14 -0.68
CA GLN A 151 -7.86 5.01 -0.27
C GLN A 151 -7.57 4.87 1.23
N SER A 152 -6.31 5.07 1.61
CA SER A 152 -5.90 5.21 3.01
C SER A 152 -6.56 6.41 3.67
N VAL A 153 -6.98 6.27 4.93
CA VAL A 153 -7.65 7.36 5.67
C VAL A 153 -6.69 8.54 5.90
N GLN A 154 -5.42 8.25 6.13
CA GLN A 154 -4.36 9.24 6.31
C GLN A 154 -3.32 9.08 5.20
N ALA A 155 -2.75 10.21 4.75
CA ALA A 155 -1.59 10.21 3.88
C ALA A 155 -0.33 9.85 4.69
N LEU A 156 0.55 9.04 4.11
CA LEU A 156 1.86 8.73 4.65
C LEU A 156 2.85 9.85 4.33
N PRO A 157 3.60 10.38 5.33
CA PRO A 157 4.71 11.27 5.05
C PRO A 157 5.76 10.60 4.16
N VAL A 158 6.24 11.35 3.17
CA VAL A 158 7.37 10.98 2.31
C VAL A 158 8.56 11.83 2.73
N ALA A 159 9.67 11.21 3.10
CA ALA A 159 10.82 11.90 3.68
C ALA A 159 12.16 11.34 3.20
N ASP A 160 13.18 12.19 3.17
CA ASP A 160 14.56 11.72 3.13
C ASP A 160 14.93 11.17 4.52
N CYS A 161 15.33 9.90 4.59
CA CYS A 161 15.55 9.14 5.80
C CYS A 161 17.02 8.79 6.05
N THR A 162 17.41 8.67 7.32
CA THR A 162 18.68 8.04 7.72
C THR A 162 18.42 6.96 8.78
N LEU A 163 19.21 5.88 8.79
CA LEU A 163 19.06 4.74 9.72
C LEU A 163 20.08 4.76 10.84
#